data_AF-A0A6J7SIS9-F1
#
_entry.id   AF-A0A6J7SIS9-F1
#
_cell.length_a   1.000
_cell.length_b   1.000
_cell.length_c   1.000
_cell.angle_alpha   90.00
_cell.angle_beta   90.00
_cell.angle_gamma   90.00
#
_symmetry.space_group_name_H-M   'P 1'
#
loop_
_entity.id
_entity.type
_entity.pdbx_description
1 polymer ?
#
loop_
_entity_poly.entity_id
_entity_poly.type
_entity_poly.pdbx_seq_one_letter_code
_entity_poly.pdbx_strand_id
1 'polypeptide(L)'
;MDHYEKVAGPRARESDLFIGVTHAPYRRVLDAMAHDGADLVFAGHTHGGQVRLPWPGGSKALVTNCDLPTWRARGLTRIKDEPWLHVSAGMGTSPYAPFRIACAPEATLLTLTPR
;
A
#
# COMPACT_ATOMS: atom_id res chain seq x y z
N MET A 1 10.62 4.93 -10.48
CA MET A 1 9.90 3.67 -10.21
C MET A 1 8.41 3.98 -10.29
N ASP A 2 7.63 3.03 -10.81
CA ASP A 2 6.20 3.15 -11.18
C ASP A 2 5.90 4.22 -12.26
N HIS A 3 5.69 3.73 -13.49
CA HIS A 3 5.35 4.51 -14.69
C HIS A 3 3.85 4.42 -14.98
N TYR A 4 3.04 4.88 -14.03
CA TYR A 4 1.58 4.80 -14.14
C TYR A 4 1.05 5.51 -15.40
N GLU A 5 1.73 6.56 -15.85
CA GLU A 5 1.40 7.30 -17.07
C GLU A 5 1.30 6.44 -18.34
N LYS A 6 1.93 5.26 -18.37
CA LYS A 6 1.87 4.34 -19.53
C LYS A 6 0.55 3.58 -19.61
N VAL A 7 -0.21 3.54 -18.52
CA VAL A 7 -1.45 2.77 -18.36
C VAL A 7 -2.57 3.60 -17.72
N ALA A 8 -2.35 4.90 -17.55
CA ALA A 8 -3.31 5.83 -16.96
C ALA A 8 -4.54 5.98 -17.86
N GLY A 9 -5.67 6.26 -17.25
CA GLY A 9 -6.95 6.45 -17.91
C GLY A 9 -8.11 6.14 -16.98
N PRO A 10 -9.25 6.82 -17.17
CA PRO A 10 -10.41 6.64 -16.31
C PRO A 10 -10.92 5.19 -16.37
N ARG A 11 -11.53 4.75 -15.26
CA ARG A 11 -12.22 3.45 -15.19
C ARG A 11 -13.16 3.26 -16.37
N ALA A 12 -13.19 2.05 -16.93
CA ALA A 12 -14.15 1.71 -17.97
C ALA A 12 -15.58 1.70 -17.39
N ARG A 13 -16.56 2.15 -18.17
CA ARG A 13 -17.93 2.40 -17.69
C ARG A 13 -18.64 1.13 -17.24
N GLU A 14 -18.29 0.01 -17.84
CA GLU A 14 -18.79 -1.33 -17.57
C GLU A 14 -18.07 -2.04 -16.42
N SER A 15 -17.07 -1.41 -15.79
CA SER A 15 -16.29 -2.05 -14.71
C SER A 15 -16.96 -1.89 -13.35
N ASP A 16 -17.50 -2.99 -12.82
CA ASP A 16 -18.02 -3.07 -11.44
C ASP A 16 -16.96 -2.78 -10.37
N LEU A 17 -15.68 -3.06 -10.68
CA LEU A 17 -14.55 -2.88 -9.78
C LEU A 17 -13.31 -2.45 -10.57
N PHE A 18 -12.62 -1.41 -10.10
CA PHE A 18 -11.34 -0.97 -10.66
C PHE A 18 -10.23 -1.04 -9.63
N ILE A 19 -9.22 -1.87 -9.90
CA ILE A 19 -8.11 -2.15 -8.98
C ILE A 19 -6.82 -1.56 -9.54
N GLY A 20 -6.17 -0.70 -8.74
CA GLY A 20 -4.80 -0.27 -8.98
C GLY A 20 -3.79 -1.25 -8.38
N VAL A 21 -2.69 -1.50 -9.08
CA VAL A 21 -1.54 -2.25 -8.56
C VAL A 21 -0.28 -1.45 -8.85
N THR A 22 0.49 -1.17 -7.81
CA THR A 22 1.75 -0.43 -7.93
C THR A 22 2.82 -1.05 -7.05
N HIS A 23 4.10 -0.90 -7.41
CA HIS A 23 5.16 -1.35 -6.52
C HIS A 23 5.21 -0.47 -5.26
N ALA A 24 5.39 0.84 -5.43
CA ALA A 24 5.55 1.79 -4.35
C ALA A 24 4.33 2.71 -4.19
N PRO A 25 3.77 2.85 -2.98
CA PRO A 25 2.56 3.64 -2.75
C PRO A 25 2.88 5.14 -2.64
N TYR A 26 3.63 5.69 -3.61
CA TYR A 26 3.93 7.11 -3.64
C TYR A 26 2.66 7.92 -3.89
N ARG A 27 2.50 9.06 -3.21
CA ARG A 27 1.30 9.91 -3.33
C ARG A 27 0.97 10.24 -4.79
N ARG A 28 1.98 10.60 -5.59
CA ARG A 28 1.81 10.88 -7.03
C ARG A 28 1.09 9.75 -7.77
N VAL A 29 1.40 8.49 -7.47
CA VAL A 29 0.81 7.32 -8.14
C VAL A 29 -0.58 7.03 -7.56
N LEU A 30 -0.73 7.12 -6.24
CA LEU A 30 -2.02 6.91 -5.58
C LEU A 30 -3.06 7.96 -5.99
N ASP A 31 -2.66 9.23 -6.06
CA ASP A 31 -3.51 10.35 -6.47
C ASP A 31 -3.95 10.19 -7.94
N ALA A 32 -3.05 9.72 -8.80
CA ALA A 32 -3.39 9.43 -10.20
C ALA A 32 -4.37 8.26 -10.32
N MET A 33 -4.15 7.16 -9.59
CA MET A 33 -5.10 6.03 -9.55
C MET A 33 -6.46 6.42 -8.97
N ALA A 34 -6.47 7.29 -7.95
CA ALA A 34 -7.69 7.84 -7.37
C ALA A 34 -8.43 8.72 -8.38
N HIS A 35 -7.71 9.57 -9.12
CA HIS A 35 -8.28 10.39 -10.19
C HIS A 35 -8.91 9.55 -11.30
N ASP A 36 -8.28 8.44 -11.67
CA ASP A 36 -8.79 7.49 -12.64
C ASP A 36 -9.96 6.64 -12.10
N GLY A 37 -10.29 6.77 -10.81
CA GLY A 37 -11.47 6.17 -10.20
C GLY A 37 -11.27 4.76 -9.67
N ALA A 38 -10.05 4.41 -9.26
CA ALA A 38 -9.78 3.14 -8.58
C ALA A 38 -10.60 3.02 -7.29
N ASP A 39 -11.10 1.82 -7.00
CA ASP A 39 -11.83 1.51 -5.76
C ASP A 39 -10.88 0.99 -4.67
N LEU A 40 -9.83 0.27 -5.11
CA LEU A 40 -8.83 -0.38 -4.27
C LEU A 40 -7.46 -0.34 -4.96
N VAL A 41 -6.41 -0.05 -4.20
CA VAL A 41 -5.03 -0.08 -4.65
C VAL A 41 -4.23 -1.07 -3.80
N PHE A 42 -3.50 -1.96 -4.45
CA PHE A 42 -2.50 -2.82 -3.85
C PHE A 42 -1.10 -2.28 -4.08
N ALA A 43 -0.32 -2.22 -3.00
CA ALA A 43 1.06 -1.79 -3.04
C ALA A 43 1.97 -2.61 -2.12
N GLY A 44 3.27 -2.41 -2.27
CA GLY A 44 4.30 -2.98 -1.42
C GLY A 44 5.36 -1.94 -1.08
N HIS A 45 6.63 -2.25 -1.39
CA HIS A 45 7.80 -1.37 -1.28
C HIS A 45 8.24 -0.98 0.13
N THR A 46 7.32 -0.75 1.06
CA THR A 46 7.62 -0.23 2.40
C THR A 46 8.27 -1.25 3.31
N HIS A 47 8.16 -2.55 2.99
CA HIS A 47 8.52 -3.67 3.85
C HIS A 47 7.94 -3.56 5.27
N GLY A 48 6.77 -2.93 5.41
CA GLY A 48 6.14 -2.65 6.70
C GLY A 48 6.89 -1.63 7.57
N GLY A 49 7.83 -0.88 7.00
CA GLY A 49 8.76 0.01 7.69
C GLY A 49 10.00 -0.68 8.24
N GLN A 50 10.07 -2.02 8.20
CA GLN A 50 11.08 -2.95 8.76
C GLN A 50 11.43 -2.80 10.23
N VAL A 51 11.62 -1.57 10.72
CA VAL A 51 11.95 -1.21 12.09
C VAL A 51 10.71 -0.61 12.73
N ARG A 52 10.13 -1.38 13.65
CA ARG A 52 8.91 -1.02 14.37
C ARG A 52 9.17 -1.10 15.87
N LEU A 53 8.43 -0.30 16.62
CA LEU A 53 8.39 -0.42 18.08
C LEU A 53 7.15 -1.21 18.53
N PRO A 54 7.23 -2.01 19.60
CA PRO A 54 6.05 -2.58 20.24
C PRO A 54 5.03 -1.49 20.59
N TRP A 55 3.75 -1.77 20.37
CA TRP A 55 2.63 -0.88 20.66
C TRP A 55 1.44 -1.72 21.14
N PRO A 56 0.54 -1.19 21.99
CA PRO A 56 -0.69 -1.90 22.32
C PRO A 56 -1.43 -2.36 21.05
N GLY A 57 -1.69 -3.66 20.92
CA GLY A 57 -2.31 -4.25 19.73
C GLY A 57 -1.36 -4.53 18.54
N GLY A 58 -0.03 -4.41 18.72
CA GLY A 58 0.93 -4.86 17.72
C GLY A 58 2.25 -4.09 17.75
N SER A 59 2.59 -3.45 16.64
CA SER A 59 3.79 -2.63 16.52
C SER A 59 3.56 -1.44 15.60
N LYS A 60 4.35 -0.38 15.72
CA LYS A 60 4.26 0.84 14.90
C LYS A 60 5.57 1.12 14.19
N ALA A 61 5.51 1.40 12.89
CA ALA A 61 6.68 1.77 12.11
C ALA A 61 7.27 3.11 12.58
N LEU A 62 8.59 3.12 12.78
CA LEU A 62 9.34 4.36 13.07
C LEU A 62 9.62 5.15 11.81
N VAL A 63 9.82 4.44 10.71
CA VAL A 63 10.16 4.99 9.40
C VAL A 63 9.40 4.24 8.31
N THR A 64 9.28 4.86 7.15
CA THR A 64 8.82 4.21 5.93
C THR A 64 9.63 4.76 4.76
N ASN A 65 9.91 3.91 3.78
CA ASN A 65 10.73 4.27 2.61
C ASN A 65 9.89 4.93 1.49
N CYS A 66 8.91 5.75 1.84
CA CYS A 66 8.04 6.46 0.89
C CYS A 66 7.48 7.75 1.53
N ASP A 67 6.73 8.52 0.74
CA ASP A 67 6.10 9.79 1.14
C ASP A 67 4.75 9.65 1.86
N LEU A 68 4.43 8.42 2.31
CA LEU A 68 3.28 8.13 3.15
C LEU A 68 3.61 8.27 4.65
N PRO A 69 2.62 8.59 5.49
CA PRO A 69 2.81 8.50 6.93
C PRO A 69 3.06 7.05 7.38
N THR A 70 3.84 6.86 8.44
CA THR A 70 4.30 5.52 8.88
C THR A 70 3.18 4.56 9.27
N TRP A 71 2.00 5.06 9.64
CA TRP A 71 0.84 4.22 9.92
C TRP A 71 0.23 3.56 8.67
N ARG A 72 0.52 4.07 7.46
CA ARG A 72 0.17 3.44 6.17
C ARG A 72 1.29 2.55 5.62
N ALA A 73 2.35 2.30 6.39
CA ALA A 73 3.45 1.47 5.92
C ALA A 73 3.07 -0.01 5.72
N ARG A 74 1.95 -0.49 6.27
CA ARG A 74 1.39 -1.82 5.97
C ARG A 74 -0.10 -1.89 6.27
N GLY A 75 -0.76 -2.92 5.76
CA GLY A 75 -2.15 -3.25 6.00
C GLY A 75 -3.13 -2.45 5.15
N LEU A 76 -4.42 -2.64 5.44
CA LEU A 76 -5.52 -1.96 4.77
C LEU A 76 -5.81 -0.61 5.44
N THR A 77 -5.81 0.46 4.66
CA THR A 77 -6.04 1.82 5.12
C THR A 77 -6.92 2.59 4.15
N ARG A 78 -7.59 3.63 4.63
CA ARG A 78 -8.35 4.57 3.80
C ARG A 78 -8.40 5.94 4.46
N ILE A 79 -8.32 6.99 3.66
CA ILE A 79 -8.51 8.37 4.11
C ILE A 79 -9.71 8.94 3.36
N LYS A 80 -10.78 9.29 4.10
CA LYS A 80 -11.99 9.89 3.52
C LYS A 80 -12.48 9.12 2.29
N ASP A 81 -12.53 9.79 1.15
CA ASP A 81 -13.05 9.28 -0.13
C ASP A 81 -11.96 8.70 -1.04
N GLU A 82 -10.70 8.63 -0.59
CA GLU A 82 -9.63 7.91 -1.32
C GLU A 82 -10.04 6.44 -1.59
N PRO A 83 -9.47 5.81 -2.64
CA PRO A 83 -9.51 4.35 -2.76
C PRO A 83 -9.03 3.68 -1.47
N TRP A 84 -9.51 2.47 -1.24
CA TRP A 84 -8.86 1.60 -0.26
C TRP A 84 -7.41 1.39 -0.67
N LEU A 85 -6.48 1.44 0.29
CA LEU A 85 -5.07 1.15 0.05
C LEU A 85 -4.66 -0.01 0.92
N HIS A 86 -4.24 -1.12 0.30
CA HIS A 86 -3.54 -2.19 0.98
C HIS A 86 -2.05 -2.14 0.65
N VAL A 87 -1.21 -1.93 1.67
CA VAL A 87 0.24 -2.04 1.55
C VAL A 87 0.70 -3.34 2.19
N SER A 88 1.24 -4.28 1.43
CA SER A 88 1.82 -5.48 2.02
C SER A 88 3.19 -5.19 2.63
N ALA A 89 3.45 -5.71 3.83
CA ALA A 89 4.81 -5.70 4.39
C ALA A 89 5.74 -6.69 3.67
N GLY A 90 5.19 -7.64 2.89
CA GLY A 90 5.93 -8.65 2.13
C GLY A 90 6.80 -9.58 2.98
N MET A 91 7.49 -10.51 2.30
CA MET A 91 8.39 -11.46 2.96
C MET A 91 9.86 -11.02 2.95
N GLY A 92 10.29 -10.28 1.93
CA GLY A 92 11.69 -9.86 1.75
C GLY A 92 12.08 -8.62 2.55
N THR A 93 13.34 -8.25 2.51
CA THR A 93 13.87 -7.04 3.15
C THR A 93 14.38 -6.04 2.11
N SER A 94 14.63 -4.81 2.54
CA SER A 94 15.40 -3.84 1.77
C SER A 94 16.82 -4.38 1.56
N PRO A 95 17.38 -4.28 0.35
CA PRO A 95 18.78 -4.65 0.08
C PRO A 95 19.79 -3.93 0.98
N TYR A 96 19.44 -2.73 1.45
CA TYR A 96 20.30 -1.89 2.29
C TYR A 96 20.08 -2.09 3.79
N ALA A 97 19.02 -2.81 4.18
CA ALA A 97 18.70 -3.08 5.58
C ALA A 97 18.10 -4.49 5.69
N PRO A 98 18.94 -5.54 5.74
CA PRO A 98 18.51 -6.94 5.64
C PRO A 98 17.95 -7.51 6.96
N PHE A 99 17.34 -6.66 7.79
CA PHE A 99 16.78 -7.05 9.09
C PHE A 99 15.38 -6.49 9.30
N ARG A 100 14.61 -7.16 10.16
CA ARG A 100 13.26 -6.76 10.58
C ARG A 100 13.20 -6.75 12.10
N ILE A 101 12.68 -5.68 12.69
CA ILE A 101 12.51 -5.51 14.13
C ILE A 101 11.02 -5.25 14.40
N ALA A 102 10.39 -6.15 15.16
CA ALA A 102 8.94 -6.15 15.43
C ALA A 102 8.06 -6.03 14.17
N CYS A 103 8.55 -6.54 13.03
CA CYS A 103 7.91 -6.48 11.71
C CYS A 103 8.02 -7.82 10.99
N ALA A 104 7.23 -8.82 11.42
CA ALA A 104 7.25 -10.15 10.82
C ALA A 104 7.00 -10.10 9.29
N PRO A 105 7.56 -11.04 8.51
CA PRO A 105 7.14 -11.32 7.14
C PRO A 105 5.63 -11.47 7.03
N GLU A 106 5.05 -11.02 5.92
CA GLU A 106 3.60 -10.96 5.74
C GLU A 106 3.19 -11.50 4.37
N ALA A 107 2.13 -12.31 4.36
CA ALA A 107 1.28 -12.57 3.21
C ALA A 107 -0.15 -12.21 3.62
N THR A 108 -0.85 -11.45 2.78
CA THR A 108 -2.22 -10.97 3.09
C THR A 108 -3.24 -11.73 2.26
N LEU A 109 -4.28 -12.24 2.93
CA LEU A 109 -5.54 -12.63 2.30
C LEU A 109 -6.54 -11.49 2.47
N LEU A 110 -6.97 -10.87 1.37
CA LEU A 110 -8.09 -9.93 1.38
C LEU A 110 -9.32 -10.59 0.75
N THR A 111 -10.46 -10.41 1.39
CA THR A 111 -11.77 -10.83 0.87
C THR A 111 -12.54 -9.59 0.46
N LEU A 112 -12.93 -9.50 -0.81
CA LEU A 112 -13.81 -8.45 -1.31
C LEU A 112 -15.25 -8.97 -1.22
N THR A 113 -16.11 -8.21 -0.56
CA THR A 113 -17.53 -8.50 -0.44
C THR A 113 -18.35 -7.42 -1.13
N PRO A 114 -19.53 -7.75 -1.68
CA PRO A 114 -20.50 -6.74 -2.10
C PRO A 114 -20.82 -5.78 -0.94
N ARG A 115 -21.25 -4.56 -1.28
CA ARG A 115 -21.83 -3.61 -0.33
C ARG A 115 -23.35 -3.71 -0.35
#